data_AF-A0A7C5IDC4-F1
#
_entry.id   AF-A0A7C5IDC4-F1
#
_cell.length_a   1.000
_cell.length_b   1.000
_cell.length_c   1.000
_cell.angle_alpha   90.00
_cell.angle_beta   90.00
_cell.angle_gamma   90.00
#
_symmetry.space_group_name_H-M   'P 1'
#
loop_
_entity.id
_entity.type
_entity.pdbx_description
1 polymer ?
#
loop_
_entity_poly.entity_id
_entity_poly.type
_entity_poly.pdbx_seq_one_letter_code
_entity_poly.pdbx_strand_id
1 'polypeptide(L)' 'MSKYRIYELAKEFGTTSKVIIDILARNNIVAKNHMSNVGDDAKTVLDRTFARKT' A
#
# COMPACT_ATOMS: atom_id res chain seq x y z
N MET A 1 4.67 -3.17 -14.34
CA MET A 1 5.73 -4.14 -13.92
C MET A 1 6.71 -3.49 -12.93
N SER A 2 6.27 -2.49 -12.17
CA SER A 2 7.07 -1.94 -11.08
C SER A 2 6.61 -2.61 -9.79
N LYS A 3 7.52 -3.33 -9.13
CA LYS A 3 7.24 -3.94 -7.83
C LYS A 3 7.65 -2.94 -6.74
N TYR A 4 6.68 -2.25 -6.16
CA TYR A 4 6.90 -1.37 -5.01
C TYR A 4 6.99 -2.18 -3.73
N ARG A 5 7.81 -1.77 -2.76
CA ARG A 5 7.77 -2.38 -1.42
C ARG A 5 6.84 -1.60 -0.50
N ILE A 6 6.19 -2.29 0.43
CA ILE A 6 5.26 -1.65 1.38
C ILE A 6 5.92 -0.49 2.13
N TYR A 7 7.15 -0.64 2.61
CA TYR A 7 7.81 0.45 3.36
C TYR A 7 8.03 1.72 2.50
N GLU A 8 8.17 1.57 1.18
CA GLU A 8 8.35 2.70 0.25
C GLU A 8 7.03 3.44 0.10
N LEU A 9 5.95 2.69 -0.12
CA LEU A 9 4.59 3.24 -0.17
C LEU A 9 4.23 3.90 1.16
N ALA A 10 4.55 3.27 2.29
CA ALA A 10 4.32 3.84 3.61
C ALA A 10 4.99 5.21 3.76
N LYS A 11 6.24 5.35 3.30
CA LYS A 11 6.96 6.63 3.30
C LYS A 11 6.33 7.64 2.34
N GLU A 12 5.94 7.21 1.13
CA GLU A 12 5.32 8.06 0.11
C GLU A 12 4.00 8.67 0.59
N PHE A 13 3.16 7.86 1.26
CA PHE A 13 1.87 8.31 1.80
C PHE A 13 1.95 8.88 3.23
N GLY A 14 3.15 9.01 3.80
CA GLY A 14 3.34 9.53 5.16
C GLY A 14 2.63 8.70 6.24
N THR A 15 2.56 7.39 6.07
CA THR A 15 1.86 6.47 6.96
C THR A 15 2.77 5.32 7.43
N THR A 16 2.23 4.41 8.23
CA THR A 16 2.97 3.23 8.70
C THR A 16 2.73 2.03 7.81
N SER A 17 3.72 1.14 7.71
CA SER A 17 3.60 -0.11 6.95
C SER A 17 2.42 -0.97 7.42
N LYS A 18 2.05 -0.91 8.71
CA LYS A 18 0.87 -1.60 9.25
C LYS A 18 -0.42 -1.09 8.61
N VAL A 19 -0.58 0.23 8.53
CA VAL A 19 -1.76 0.86 7.91
C VAL A 19 -1.84 0.50 6.42
N ILE A 20 -0.71 0.51 5.70
CA ILE A 20 -0.66 0.07 4.30
C ILE A 20 -1.13 -1.39 4.19
N ILE A 21 -0.57 -2.30 5.01
CA ILE A 21 -0.94 -3.72 4.99
C ILE A 21 -2.45 -3.91 5.26
N ASP A 22 -3.01 -3.19 6.23
CA ASP A 22 -4.44 -3.27 6.55
C ASP A 22 -5.32 -2.77 5.39
N ILE A 23 -4.95 -1.66 4.76
CA ILE A 23 -5.68 -1.11 3.60
C ILE A 23 -5.63 -2.11 2.43
N LEU A 24 -4.46 -2.67 2.16
CA LEU A 24 -4.27 -3.65 1.11
C LEU A 24 -5.06 -4.94 1.40
N ALA A 25 -5.04 -5.43 2.64
CA ALA A 25 -5.78 -6.62 3.05
C ALA A 25 -7.30 -6.47 2.86
N ARG A 26 -7.86 -5.28 3.14
CA ARG A 26 -9.28 -4.96 2.89
C ARG A 26 -9.64 -4.97 1.39
N ASN A 27 -8.66 -4.82 0.52
CA ASN A 27 -8.82 -4.82 -0.93
C ASN A 27 -8.34 -6.14 -1.57
N ASN A 28 -8.30 -7.24 -0.80
CA ASN A 28 -7.83 -8.56 -1.23
C ASN A 28 -6.35 -8.65 -1.65
N ILE A 29 -5.52 -7.66 -1.29
CA ILE A 29 -4.08 -7.66 -1.53
C ILE A 29 -3.39 -8.07 -0.23
N VAL A 30 -3.02 -9.35 -0.12
CA VAL A 30 -2.34 -9.88 1.07
C VAL A 30 -0.86 -9.64 0.96
N ALA A 31 -0.31 -8.86 1.88
CA ALA A 31 1.11 -8.61 1.97
C ALA A 31 1.66 -9.17 3.29
N LYS A 32 2.66 -10.05 3.20
CA LYS A 32 3.14 -10.82 4.36
C LYS A 32 3.91 -9.98 5.37
N ASN A 33 4.62 -8.96 4.90
CA ASN A 33 5.45 -8.07 5.73
C ASN A 33 5.75 -6.75 5.01
N HIS A 34 6.37 -5.80 5.72
CA HIS A 34 6.76 -4.49 5.20
C HIS A 34 7.78 -4.54 4.03
N MET A 35 8.44 -5.68 3.82
CA MET A 35 9.37 -5.93 2.72
C MET A 35 8.69 -6.60 1.51
N SER A 36 7.41 -6.92 1.61
CA SER A 36 6.68 -7.58 0.54
C SER A 36 6.56 -6.66 -0.66
N ASN A 37 6.83 -7.24 -1.82
CA ASN A 37 6.68 -6.59 -3.10
C ASN A 37 5.19 -6.58 -3.50
N VAL A 38 4.69 -5.41 -3.83
CA VAL A 38 3.33 -5.19 -4.31
C VAL A 38 3.37 -4.55 -5.69
N GLY A 39 2.35 -4.82 -6.49
CA GLY A 39 2.23 -4.29 -7.84
C GLY A 39 1.57 -2.91 -7.89
N ASP A 40 1.36 -2.45 -9.11
CA ASP A 40 0.68 -1.19 -9.44
C ASP A 40 -0.77 -1.14 -8.86
N ASP A 41 -1.41 -2.30 -8.66
CA ASP A 41 -2.73 -2.43 -8.03
C ASP A 41 -2.75 -1.89 -6.59
N ALA A 42 -1.70 -2.17 -5.82
CA ALA A 42 -1.58 -1.72 -4.45
C ALA A 42 -1.47 -0.19 -4.38
N LYS A 43 -0.68 0.40 -5.29
CA LYS A 43 -0.55 1.85 -5.40
C LYS A 43 -1.89 2.49 -5.78
N THR A 44 -2.59 1.93 -6.75
CA THR A 44 -3.93 2.41 -7.16
C THR A 44 -4.95 2.39 -6.00
N VAL A 45 -4.94 1.33 -5.19
CA VAL A 45 -5.81 1.23 -4.00
C VAL A 45 -5.44 2.30 -2.97
N LEU A 46 -4.14 2.49 -2.71
CA LEU A 46 -3.65 3.50 -1.79
C LEU A 46 -4.01 4.90 -2.26
N ASP A 47 -3.73 5.24 -3.52
CA ASP A 47 -4.09 6.52 -4.13
C ASP A 47 -5.59 6.80 -3.99
N ARG A 48 -6.46 5.83 -4.28
CA ARG A 48 -7.91 5.98 -4.09
C ARG A 48 -8.31 6.19 -2.63
N THR A 49 -7.64 5.49 -1.71
CA THR A 49 -7.92 5.58 -0.27
C THR A 49 -7.50 6.93 0.28
N PHE A 50 -6.32 7.42 -0.10
CA PHE A 50 -5.78 8.70 0.36
C PHE A 50 -6.37 9.90 -0.39
N ALA A 51 -6.74 9.77 -1.66
CA ALA A 51 -7.40 10.84 -2.43
C ALA A 51 -8.80 11.19 -1.87
N ARG A 52 -9.52 10.20 -1.33
CA ARG A 52 -10.84 10.41 -0.70
C ARG A 52 -10.78 11.20 0.62
N LYS A 53 -9.59 11.51 1.14
CA LYS A 53 -9.41 12.24 2.40
C LYS A 53 -9.35 13.77 2.22
N THR A 54 -9.59 14.26 1.00
CA THR A 54 -9.75 15.68 0.67
C THR A 54 -11.22 15.98 0.45
#